data_AF-A0A5P9HV24-F1
#
_entry.id   AF-A0A5P9HV24-F1
#
_cell.length_a   1.000
_cell.length_b   1.000
_cell.length_c   1.000
_cell.angle_alpha   90.00
_cell.angle_beta   90.00
_cell.angle_gamma   90.00
#
_symmetry.space_group_name_H-M   'P 1'
#
loop_
_entity.id
_entity.type
_entity.pdbx_description
1 polymer ?
#
loop_
_entity_poly.entity_id
_entity_poly.type
_entity_poly.pdbx_seq_one_letter_code
_entity_poly.pdbx_strand_id
1 'polypeptide(L)'
;MFIFICIVAVIASVLLFQKLSVKNPFSKGVGMAIALSILGVVSLAQNYTQSLIPEANDGMGISNTMAYWIIGDVRWTHDMFKSMYEQSIYLSLILIAAYPIVLVLESKFRRKVI
;
A
#
# COMPACT_ATOMS: atom_id res chain seq x y z
N MET A 1 -7.05 2.42 -9.74
CA MET A 1 -7.89 1.27 -9.31
C MET A 1 -7.32 0.58 -8.07
N PHE A 2 -6.00 0.32 -8.02
CA PHE A 2 -5.31 -0.26 -6.86
C PHE A 2 -5.58 0.43 -5.52
N ILE A 3 -5.46 1.77 -5.42
CA ILE A 3 -5.68 2.50 -4.16
C ILE A 3 -7.09 2.23 -3.60
N PHE A 4 -8.10 2.21 -4.46
CA PHE A 4 -9.47 1.89 -4.07
C PHE A 4 -9.58 0.46 -3.52
N ILE A 5 -8.98 -0.52 -4.20
CA ILE A 5 -8.94 -1.92 -3.74
C ILE A 5 -8.22 -2.02 -2.39
N CYS A 6 -7.09 -1.32 -2.20
CA CYS A 6 -6.37 -1.28 -0.94
C CYS A 6 -7.21 -0.67 0.19
N ILE A 7 -7.90 0.45 -0.06
CA ILE A 7 -8.79 1.08 0.93
C ILE A 7 -9.92 0.11 1.30
N VAL A 8 -10.57 -0.51 0.32
CA VAL A 8 -11.63 -1.50 0.56
C VAL A 8 -11.11 -2.69 1.36
N ALA A 9 -9.93 -3.22 1.01
CA ALA A 9 -9.30 -4.33 1.72
C ALA A 9 -8.95 -3.96 3.17
N VAL A 10 -8.45 -2.74 3.42
CA VAL A 10 -8.15 -2.24 4.77
C VAL A 10 -9.45 -2.11 5.58
N ILE A 11 -10.48 -1.47 5.03
CA ILE A 11 -11.77 -1.32 5.71
C ILE A 11 -12.38 -2.70 6.01
N ALA A 12 -12.41 -3.60 5.03
CA ALA A 12 -12.91 -4.96 5.20
C ALA A 12 -12.11 -5.72 6.28
N SER A 13 -10.78 -5.56 6.31
CA SER A 13 -9.94 -6.19 7.35
C SER A 13 -10.26 -5.66 8.75
N VAL A 14 -10.47 -4.35 8.91
CA VAL A 14 -10.84 -3.73 10.19
C VAL A 14 -12.22 -4.23 10.64
N LEU A 15 -13.21 -4.24 9.75
CA LEU A 15 -14.56 -4.75 10.05
C LEU A 15 -14.53 -6.24 10.43
N LEU A 16 -13.72 -7.04 9.75
CA LEU A 16 -13.54 -8.45 10.08
C LEU A 16 -12.87 -8.62 11.44
N PHE A 17 -11.80 -7.87 11.74
CA PHE A 17 -11.13 -7.92 13.04
C PHE A 17 -12.04 -7.46 14.18
N GLN A 18 -12.92 -6.48 13.94
CA GLN A 18 -13.95 -6.08 14.89
C GLN A 18 -14.97 -7.21 15.12
N LYS A 19 -15.49 -7.82 14.04
CA LYS A 19 -16.45 -8.92 14.13
C LYS A 19 -15.88 -10.14 14.86
N LEU A 20 -14.59 -10.41 14.68
CA LEU A 20 -13.87 -11.50 15.33
C LEU A 20 -13.36 -11.16 16.74
N SER A 21 -13.72 -9.99 17.31
CA SER A 21 -13.29 -9.53 18.64
C SER A 21 -11.77 -9.55 18.84
N VAL A 22 -11.02 -9.34 17.77
CA VAL A 22 -9.56 -9.35 17.80
C VAL A 22 -9.07 -8.16 18.63
N LYS A 23 -8.02 -8.34 19.43
CA LYS A 23 -7.37 -7.22 20.10
C LYS A 23 -6.70 -6.30 19.06
N ASN A 24 -6.98 -5.02 19.21
CA ASN A 24 -6.51 -3.88 18.42
C ASN A 24 -6.83 -3.96 16.91
N PRO A 25 -8.13 -4.06 16.50
CA PRO A 25 -8.53 -4.17 15.10
C PRO A 25 -8.05 -2.99 14.23
N PHE A 26 -8.06 -1.76 14.74
CA PHE A 26 -7.65 -0.58 13.96
C PHE A 26 -6.14 -0.59 13.70
N SER A 27 -5.34 -0.88 14.72
CA SER A 27 -3.89 -1.01 14.59
C SER A 27 -3.52 -2.13 13.62
N LYS A 28 -4.23 -3.26 13.67
CA LYS A 28 -4.03 -4.36 12.72
C LYS A 28 -4.45 -3.99 11.30
N GLY A 29 -5.51 -3.19 11.14
CA GLY A 29 -5.87 -2.59 9.85
C GLY A 29 -4.77 -1.68 9.29
N VAL A 30 -4.16 -0.84 10.13
CA VAL A 30 -2.99 -0.03 9.73
C VAL A 30 -1.81 -0.92 9.35
N GLY A 31 -1.56 -2.01 10.08
CA GLY A 31 -0.55 -3.01 9.71
C GLY A 31 -0.81 -3.62 8.32
N MET A 32 -2.07 -3.93 8.00
CA MET A 32 -2.45 -4.43 6.68
C MET A 32 -2.26 -3.35 5.58
N ALA A 33 -2.59 -2.09 5.89
CA ALA A 33 -2.34 -0.97 4.99
C ALA A 33 -0.84 -0.80 4.68
N ILE A 34 0.02 -0.94 5.69
CA ILE A 34 1.48 -0.92 5.53
C ILE A 34 1.93 -2.04 4.59
N ALA A 35 1.47 -3.28 4.80
CA ALA A 35 1.86 -4.41 3.97
C ALA A 35 1.47 -4.20 2.50
N LEU A 36 0.24 -3.76 2.23
CA LEU A 36 -0.22 -3.47 0.87
C LEU A 36 0.55 -2.30 0.23
N SER A 37 0.87 -1.26 1.02
CA SER A 37 1.65 -0.11 0.56
C SER A 37 3.07 -0.52 0.16
N ILE A 38 3.73 -1.35 0.98
CA ILE A 38 5.07 -1.89 0.67
C ILE A 38 5.03 -2.77 -0.59
N LEU A 39 4.01 -3.62 -0.75
CA LEU A 39 3.84 -4.42 -1.98
C LEU A 39 3.70 -3.54 -3.22
N GLY A 40 2.98 -2.42 -3.12
CA GLY A 40 2.88 -1.42 -4.18
C GLY A 40 4.24 -0.81 -4.51
N VAL A 41 5.00 -0.39 -3.49
CA VAL A 41 6.35 0.17 -3.64
C VAL A 41 7.29 -0.82 -4.33
N VAL A 42 7.32 -2.08 -3.90
CA VAL A 42 8.19 -3.11 -4.49
C VAL A 42 7.81 -3.37 -5.95
N SER A 43 6.52 -3.45 -6.26
CA SER A 43 6.04 -3.68 -7.63
C SER A 43 6.40 -2.54 -8.58
N LEU A 44 6.30 -1.29 -8.11
CA LEU A 44 6.69 -0.09 -8.86
C LEU A 44 8.20 0.00 -9.03
N ALA A 45 8.99 -0.33 -8.00
CA ALA A 45 10.45 -0.36 -8.07
C ALA A 45 10.94 -1.37 -9.13
N GLN A 46 10.40 -2.60 -9.09
CA GLN A 46 10.75 -3.64 -10.06
C GLN A 46 10.43 -3.19 -11.50
N ASN A 47 9.24 -2.63 -11.71
CA ASN A 47 8.86 -2.09 -13.02
C ASN A 47 9.78 -0.98 -13.49
N TYR A 48 10.09 -0.02 -12.62
CA TYR A 48 11.01 1.06 -12.96
C TYR A 48 12.39 0.51 -13.34
N THR A 49 12.95 -0.40 -12.55
CA THR A 49 14.27 -1.00 -12.86
C THR A 49 14.28 -1.80 -14.15
N GLN A 50 13.20 -2.54 -14.45
CA GLN A 50 13.11 -3.31 -15.69
C GLN A 50 12.85 -2.44 -16.92
N SER A 51 12.21 -1.28 -16.75
CA SER A 51 12.05 -0.30 -17.82
C SER A 51 13.37 0.36 -18.24
N LEU A 52 14.39 0.32 -17.38
CA LEU A 52 15.72 0.90 -17.65
C LEU A 52 16.66 -0.05 -18.39
N ILE A 53 16.32 -1.34 -18.54
CA ILE A 53 17.16 -2.34 -19.19
C ILE A 53 16.76 -2.40 -20.68
N PRO A 54 17.61 -1.93 -21.62
CA PRO A 54 17.27 -1.81 -23.03
C PRO A 54 16.97 -3.15 -23.72
N GLU A 55 17.48 -4.25 -23.18
CA GLU A 55 17.40 -5.60 -23.76
C GLU A 55 16.21 -6.43 -23.21
N ALA A 56 15.56 -5.95 -22.15
CA ALA A 56 14.50 -6.70 -21.46
C ALA A 56 13.08 -6.38 -21.99
N ASN A 57 12.88 -5.21 -22.58
CA ASN A 57 11.63 -4.81 -23.21
C ASN A 57 11.94 -3.92 -24.41
N ASP A 58 11.38 -4.22 -25.59
CA ASP A 58 11.44 -3.38 -26.81
C ASP A 58 10.60 -2.07 -26.68
N GLY A 59 10.53 -1.50 -25.46
CA GLY A 59 9.74 -0.33 -25.09
C GLY A 59 9.46 -0.23 -23.58
N MET A 60 8.72 0.81 -23.15
CA MET A 60 8.18 0.88 -21.79
C MET A 60 7.03 -0.12 -21.68
N GLY A 61 7.25 -1.23 -20.98
CA GLY A 61 6.27 -2.28 -20.73
C GLY A 61 6.03 -2.47 -19.23
N ILE A 62 4.77 -2.64 -18.81
CA ILE A 62 4.48 -3.09 -17.45
C ILE A 62 4.84 -4.56 -17.33
N SER A 63 5.84 -4.85 -16.48
CA SER A 63 6.35 -6.20 -16.25
C SER A 63 5.65 -6.94 -15.11
N ASN A 64 4.77 -6.27 -14.34
CA ASN A 64 4.07 -6.87 -13.20
C ASN A 64 2.60 -6.42 -13.16
N THR A 65 1.68 -7.37 -13.04
CA THR A 65 0.24 -7.16 -12.91
C THR A 65 -0.14 -6.15 -11.82
N MET A 66 0.63 -6.08 -10.73
CA MET A 66 0.39 -5.10 -9.67
C MET A 66 0.70 -3.67 -10.11
N ALA A 67 1.76 -3.44 -10.90
CA ALA A 67 2.02 -2.12 -11.46
C ALA A 67 0.94 -1.73 -12.49
N TYR A 68 0.41 -2.70 -13.24
CA TYR A 68 -0.73 -2.49 -14.15
C TYR A 68 -1.98 -2.03 -13.39
N TRP A 69 -2.26 -2.64 -12.23
CA TRP A 69 -3.40 -2.24 -11.40
C TRP A 69 -3.23 -0.86 -10.75
N ILE A 70 -1.99 -0.44 -10.51
CA ILE A 70 -1.64 0.88 -9.97
C ILE A 70 -1.80 1.96 -11.04
N ILE A 71 -1.18 1.76 -12.20
CA ILE A 71 -1.01 2.79 -13.24
C ILE A 71 -2.13 2.76 -14.29
N GLY A 72 -2.60 1.58 -14.70
CA GLY A 72 -3.61 1.39 -15.74
C GLY A 72 -3.10 1.56 -17.18
N ASP A 73 -4.01 1.61 -18.15
CA ASP A 73 -3.76 1.71 -19.61
C ASP A 73 -3.41 3.13 -20.13
N VAL A 74 -2.75 3.95 -19.32
CA VAL A 74 -2.29 5.27 -19.78
C VAL A 74 -0.97 5.14 -20.52
N ARG A 75 -0.61 6.11 -21.38
CA ARG A 75 0.75 6.17 -21.96
C ARG A 75 1.78 6.19 -20.83
N TRP A 76 2.54 5.10 -20.71
CA TRP A 76 3.53 4.93 -19.66
C TRP A 76 4.75 5.81 -19.91
N THR A 77 5.25 6.47 -18.86
CA THR A 77 6.48 7.29 -18.89
C THR A 77 7.32 7.01 -17.65
N HIS A 78 8.65 7.09 -17.77
CA HIS A 78 9.56 6.90 -16.63
C HIS A 78 9.26 7.86 -15.48
N ASP A 79 8.91 9.12 -15.79
CA ASP A 79 8.56 10.13 -14.78
C ASP A 79 7.30 9.75 -13.99
N MET A 80 6.33 9.11 -14.65
CA MET A 80 5.12 8.64 -13.98
C MET A 80 5.41 7.48 -13.04
N PHE A 81 6.22 6.50 -13.45
CA PHE A 81 6.66 5.42 -12.57
C PHE A 81 7.42 5.96 -11.35
N LYS A 82 8.33 6.91 -11.57
CA LYS A 82 9.10 7.55 -10.49
C LYS A 82 8.19 8.30 -9.53
N SER A 83 7.27 9.13 -10.04
CA SER A 83 6.33 9.89 -9.21
C SER A 83 5.42 8.98 -8.38
N MET A 84 4.85 7.93 -8.99
CA MET A 84 4.00 6.96 -8.29
C MET A 84 4.78 6.15 -7.24
N TYR A 85 6.02 5.80 -7.55
CA TYR A 85 6.92 5.13 -6.60
C TYR A 85 7.23 6.03 -5.39
N GLU A 86 7.60 7.28 -5.61
CA GLU A 86 7.87 8.26 -4.54
C GLU A 86 6.63 8.49 -3.66
N GLN A 87 5.45 8.69 -4.27
CA GLN A 87 4.18 8.83 -3.54
C GLN A 87 3.87 7.60 -2.67
N SER A 88 4.11 6.40 -3.22
CA SER A 88 3.88 5.14 -2.49
C SER A 88 4.86 4.96 -1.33
N ILE A 89 6.12 5.43 -1.47
CA ILE A 89 7.08 5.46 -0.37
C ILE A 89 6.61 6.40 0.73
N TYR A 90 6.24 7.64 0.40
CA TYR A 90 5.80 8.61 1.39
C TYR A 90 4.57 8.12 2.15
N LEU A 91 3.60 7.52 1.46
CA LEU A 91 2.45 6.89 2.08
C LEU A 91 2.86 5.76 3.03
N SER A 92 3.78 4.88 2.60
CA SER A 92 4.28 3.78 3.43
C SER A 92 4.95 4.29 4.71
N LEU A 93 5.78 5.32 4.61
CA LEU A 93 6.47 5.93 5.74
C LEU A 93 5.47 6.59 6.72
N ILE A 94 4.48 7.31 6.20
CA ILE A 94 3.41 7.91 7.01
C ILE A 94 2.64 6.83 7.76
N LEU A 95 2.28 5.72 7.09
CA LEU A 95 1.56 4.61 7.72
C LEU A 95 2.39 3.93 8.81
N ILE A 96 3.69 3.72 8.57
CA ILE A 96 4.63 3.17 9.56
C ILE A 96 4.72 4.09 10.79
N ALA A 97 4.83 5.40 10.58
CA ALA A 97 4.85 6.38 11.68
C ALA A 97 3.51 6.48 12.41
N ALA A 98 2.39 6.33 11.70
CA ALA A 98 1.04 6.36 12.27
C ALA A 98 0.71 5.11 13.09
N TYR A 99 1.29 3.95 12.75
CA TYR A 99 1.02 2.67 13.44
C TYR A 99 1.17 2.74 14.97
N PRO A 100 2.29 3.18 15.56
CA PRO A 100 2.43 3.26 17.02
C PRO A 100 1.43 4.24 17.64
N ILE A 101 1.09 5.34 16.94
CA ILE A 101 0.11 6.32 17.41
C ILE A 101 -1.28 5.66 17.51
N VAL A 102 -1.71 4.97 16.47
CA VAL A 102 -2.99 4.25 16.43
C VAL A 102 -3.03 3.16 17.51
N LEU A 103 -1.93 2.43 17.70
CA LEU A 103 -1.82 1.40 18.74
C LEU A 103 -1.95 1.98 20.16
N VAL A 104 -1.31 3.11 20.44
CA VAL A 104 -1.43 3.78 21.74
C VAL A 104 -2.84 4.32 21.97
N LEU A 105 -3.44 4.95 20.95
CA LEU A 105 -4.81 5.48 21.07
C LEU A 105 -5.82 4.35 21.27
N GLU A 106 -5.73 3.29 20.49
CA GLU A 106 -6.64 2.15 20.55
C GLU A 106 -6.53 1.39 21.88
N SER A 107 -5.32 1.21 22.39
CA SER A 107 -5.10 0.57 23.69
C SER A 107 -5.59 1.42 24.86
N LYS A 108 -5.44 2.76 24.80
CA LYS A 108 -5.99 3.69 25.81
C LYS A 108 -7.52 3.72 25.78
N PHE A 109 -8.13 3.72 24.59
CA PHE A 109 -9.59 3.73 24.46
C PHE A 109 -10.22 2.47 25.06
N ARG A 110 -9.62 1.30 24.83
CA ARG A 110 -10.11 0.03 25.39
C ARG A 110 -10.01 -0.03 26.93
N ARG A 111 -9.01 0.61 27.54
CA ARG A 111 -8.88 0.73 29.00
C ARG A 111 -9.92 1.65 29.66
N LYS A 112 -10.54 2.57 28.90
CA LYS A 112 -11.58 3.47 29.43
C LYS A 112 -12.99 2.89 29.36
N VAL A 113 -13.19 1.84 28.58
CA VAL A 113 -14.51 1.25 28.29
C VAL A 113 -14.77 -0.02 29.12
N ILE A 114 -13.74 -0.58 29.74
CA ILE A 114 -13.81 -1.70 30.70
C ILE A 114 -13.63 -1.13 32.10
#